data_AF-A0A7S3U3B5-F1
#
_entry.id   AF-A0A7S3U3B5-F1
#
_cell.length_a   1.000
_cell.length_b   1.000
_cell.length_c   1.000
_cell.angle_alpha   90.00
_cell.angle_beta   90.00
_cell.angle_gamma   90.00
#
_symmetry.space_group_name_H-M   'P 1'
#
loop_
_entity.id
_entity.type
_entity.pdbx_description
1 polymer ?
#
loop_
_entity_poly.entity_id
_entity_poly.type
_entity_poly.pdbx_seq_one_letter_code
_entity_poly.pdbx_strand_id
1 'polypeptide(L)'
;MALSPENQSALLDFSRFGRRRREICLSEVCGEFNETKELRLFEEHFTRDEVASLLDGLLALVRSTLGRELKATFASCLLLTKQTLEQAQAGGVQIGFDVARAQDKALLREVEEWETKVAGGAVMQLLIKAGGSAPKALNSVGVAQDAATLMKLNASEEDKASLVQKFQELQVQCSGILKEKSALAARVEGLEAERAALSGSASAAAVSQASLEGRIAELEAEVAMLRAAGIGQRGGQEAALEAAQQKIASLMTQLAEAQTEIEARIEKSKQFANVRQMMAKKNEVIANLRKQLRENGIPVADDVSASDQ
;
A
#
# COMPACT_ATOMS: atom_id res chain seq x y z
N MET A 1 38.62 -22.62 -53.91
CA MET A 1 38.57 -23.38 -52.65
C MET A 1 37.11 -23.45 -52.24
N ALA A 2 36.59 -24.63 -51.90
CA ALA A 2 35.21 -24.78 -51.46
C ALA A 2 35.04 -24.17 -50.06
N LEU A 3 33.90 -23.52 -49.79
CA LEU A 3 33.53 -23.08 -48.43
C LEU A 3 33.24 -24.29 -47.54
N SER A 4 33.42 -24.14 -46.22
CA SER A 4 32.99 -25.16 -45.26
C SER A 4 31.47 -25.39 -45.33
N PRO A 5 30.95 -26.56 -44.92
CA PRO A 5 29.51 -26.83 -44.92
C PRO A 5 28.70 -25.82 -44.08
N GLU A 6 29.23 -25.40 -42.94
CA GLU A 6 28.62 -24.38 -42.07
C GLU A 6 28.54 -23.01 -42.76
N ASN A 7 29.63 -22.58 -43.39
CA ASN A 7 29.67 -21.32 -44.15
C ASN A 7 28.77 -21.37 -45.39
N GLN A 8 28.64 -22.54 -46.01
CA GLN A 8 27.71 -22.76 -47.11
C GLN A 8 26.25 -22.68 -46.66
N SER A 9 25.91 -23.24 -45.49
CA SER A 9 24.57 -23.11 -44.91
C SER A 9 24.24 -21.66 -44.59
N ALA A 10 25.15 -20.92 -43.94
CA ALA A 10 24.96 -19.51 -43.64
C ALA A 10 24.74 -18.66 -44.91
N LEU A 11 25.46 -18.95 -46.00
CA LEU A 11 25.26 -18.27 -47.28
C LEU A 11 23.87 -18.57 -47.90
N LEU A 12 23.41 -19.82 -47.80
CA LEU A 12 22.08 -20.21 -48.27
C LEU A 12 20.97 -19.51 -47.47
N ASP A 13 21.12 -19.44 -46.14
CA ASP A 13 20.16 -18.77 -45.27
C ASP A 13 20.08 -17.27 -45.58
N PHE A 14 21.23 -16.63 -45.82
CA PHE A 14 21.26 -15.22 -46.21
C PHE A 14 20.62 -14.97 -47.58
N SER A 15 20.86 -15.84 -48.58
CA SER A 15 20.21 -15.72 -49.89
C SER A 15 18.69 -15.89 -49.80
N ARG A 16 18.21 -16.86 -49.00
CA ARG A 16 16.77 -17.06 -48.75
C ARG A 16 16.15 -15.85 -48.06
N PHE A 17 16.84 -15.29 -47.07
CA PHE A 17 16.42 -14.05 -46.40
C PHE A 17 16.29 -12.89 -47.39
N GLY A 18 17.33 -12.64 -48.21
CA GLY A 18 17.32 -11.58 -49.22
C GLY A 18 16.20 -11.75 -50.25
N ARG A 19 15.95 -12.98 -50.71
CA ARG A 19 14.84 -13.28 -51.62
C ARG A 19 13.49 -12.97 -50.99
N ARG A 20 13.22 -13.50 -49.79
CA ARG A 20 11.93 -13.28 -49.11
C ARG A 20 11.64 -11.79 -48.94
N ARG A 21 12.66 -11.00 -48.57
CA ARG A 21 12.54 -9.55 -48.44
C ARG A 21 12.21 -8.86 -49.75
N ARG A 22 12.89 -9.26 -50.84
CA ARG A 22 12.62 -8.77 -52.20
C ARG A 22 11.18 -9.08 -52.62
N GLU A 23 10.70 -10.29 -52.38
CA GLU A 23 9.33 -10.72 -52.70
C GLU A 23 8.28 -9.93 -51.92
N ILE A 24 8.51 -9.70 -50.62
CA ILE A 24 7.62 -8.86 -49.79
C ILE A 24 7.57 -7.43 -50.36
N CYS A 25 8.72 -6.83 -50.64
CA CYS A 25 8.77 -5.47 -51.18
C CYS A 25 8.06 -5.35 -52.54
N LEU A 26 8.26 -6.31 -53.43
CA LEU A 26 7.52 -6.36 -54.70
C LEU A 26 6.02 -6.52 -54.48
N SER A 27 5.60 -7.35 -53.52
CA SER A 27 4.20 -7.51 -53.17
C SER A 27 3.59 -6.22 -52.61
N GLU A 28 4.32 -5.49 -51.76
CA GLU A 28 3.88 -4.20 -51.21
C GLU A 28 3.71 -3.16 -52.32
N VAL A 29 4.70 -3.03 -53.21
CA VAL A 29 4.61 -2.13 -54.37
C VAL A 29 3.42 -2.51 -55.27
N CYS A 30 3.25 -3.80 -55.61
CA CYS A 30 2.07 -4.24 -56.36
C CYS A 30 0.75 -3.89 -55.64
N GLY A 31 0.73 -4.00 -54.30
CA GLY A 31 -0.38 -3.57 -53.45
C GLY A 31 -0.72 -2.10 -53.63
N GLU A 32 0.27 -1.20 -53.60
CA GLU A 32 0.07 0.26 -53.80
C GLU A 32 -0.53 0.58 -55.18
N PHE A 33 -0.09 -0.13 -56.22
CA PHE A 33 -0.67 0.02 -57.57
C PHE A 33 -2.12 -0.48 -57.63
N ASN A 34 -2.43 -1.62 -57.01
CA ASN A 34 -3.78 -2.17 -56.98
C ASN A 34 -4.71 -1.28 -56.16
N GLU A 35 -4.27 -0.81 -54.99
CA GLU A 35 -5.02 0.12 -54.14
C GLU A 35 -5.32 1.44 -54.88
N THR A 36 -4.34 1.96 -55.64
CA THR A 36 -4.57 3.16 -56.46
C THR A 36 -5.58 2.91 -57.57
N LYS A 37 -5.56 1.73 -58.21
CA LYS A 37 -6.55 1.35 -59.23
C LYS A 37 -7.95 1.22 -58.63
N GLU A 38 -8.08 0.54 -57.50
CA GLU A 38 -9.37 0.25 -56.87
C GLU A 38 -9.99 1.48 -56.20
N LEU A 39 -9.18 2.32 -55.54
CA LEU A 39 -9.68 3.43 -54.71
C LEU A 39 -9.64 4.78 -55.40
N ARG A 40 -8.84 4.96 -56.45
CA ARG A 40 -8.64 6.28 -57.08
C ARG A 40 -8.93 6.32 -58.58
N LEU A 41 -9.06 5.17 -59.25
CA LEU A 41 -9.41 5.09 -60.68
C LEU A 41 -10.83 4.54 -60.89
N PHE A 42 -11.82 5.15 -60.24
CA PHE A 42 -13.24 4.76 -60.36
C PHE A 42 -14.09 5.72 -61.20
N GLU A 43 -13.57 6.89 -61.55
CA GLU A 43 -14.29 7.89 -62.36
C GLU A 43 -14.18 7.58 -63.85
N GLU A 44 -15.24 7.88 -64.62
CA GLU A 44 -15.29 7.61 -66.07
C GLU A 44 -14.43 8.59 -66.88
N HIS A 45 -14.21 9.79 -66.36
CA HIS A 45 -13.44 10.86 -67.00
C HIS A 45 -12.49 11.50 -66.01
N PHE A 46 -11.22 11.64 -66.40
CA PHE A 46 -10.21 12.36 -65.62
C PHE A 46 -9.66 13.54 -66.43
N THR A 47 -9.44 14.66 -65.76
CA THR A 47 -8.64 15.76 -66.30
C THR A 47 -7.15 15.40 -66.26
N ARG A 48 -6.36 16.09 -67.08
CA ARG A 48 -4.90 15.91 -67.10
C ARG A 48 -4.27 16.14 -65.72
N ASP A 49 -4.73 17.16 -65.00
CA ASP A 49 -4.15 17.56 -63.72
C ASP A 49 -4.47 16.54 -62.61
N GLU A 50 -5.68 15.95 -62.65
CA GLU A 50 -6.05 14.84 -61.76
C GLU A 50 -5.18 13.60 -62.02
N VAL A 51 -5.02 13.20 -63.29
CA VAL A 51 -4.14 12.06 -63.62
C VAL A 51 -2.69 12.33 -63.19
N ALA A 52 -2.18 13.54 -63.40
CA ALA A 52 -0.84 13.91 -62.95
C ALA A 52 -0.71 13.81 -61.42
N SER A 53 -1.69 14.35 -60.67
CA SER A 53 -1.71 14.25 -59.21
C SER A 53 -1.81 12.81 -58.71
N LEU A 54 -2.55 11.94 -59.38
CA LEU A 54 -2.65 10.51 -59.04
C LEU A 54 -1.31 9.80 -59.24
N LEU A 55 -0.63 10.05 -60.36
CA LEU A 55 0.68 9.48 -60.67
C LEU A 55 1.76 9.99 -59.69
N ASP A 56 1.75 11.27 -59.34
CA ASP A 56 2.69 11.85 -58.37
C ASP A 56 2.48 11.25 -56.97
N GLY A 57 1.22 11.06 -56.56
CA GLY A 57 0.87 10.38 -55.32
C GLY A 57 1.36 8.93 -55.28
N LEU A 58 1.11 8.16 -56.34
CA LEU A 58 1.59 6.78 -56.46
C LEU A 58 3.13 6.72 -56.48
N LEU A 59 3.79 7.62 -57.21
CA LEU A 59 5.25 7.72 -57.22
C LEU A 59 5.82 7.99 -55.82
N ALA A 60 5.15 8.83 -55.02
CA ALA A 60 5.57 9.11 -53.65
C ALA A 60 5.45 7.88 -52.74
N LEU A 61 4.35 7.10 -52.86
CA LEU A 61 4.17 5.84 -52.13
C LEU A 61 5.24 4.82 -52.48
N VAL A 62 5.44 4.56 -53.78
CA VAL A 62 6.43 3.59 -54.28
C VAL A 62 7.85 3.99 -53.85
N ARG A 63 8.20 5.29 -53.93
CA ARG A 63 9.49 5.80 -53.44
C ARG A 63 9.66 5.60 -51.95
N SER A 64 8.60 5.77 -51.16
CA SER A 64 8.62 5.56 -49.71
C SER A 64 8.87 4.09 -49.37
N THR A 65 8.13 3.18 -50.02
CA THR A 65 8.23 1.73 -49.79
C THR A 65 9.58 1.19 -50.23
N LEU A 66 10.02 1.49 -51.46
CA LEU A 66 11.35 1.10 -51.93
C LEU A 66 12.46 1.73 -51.08
N GLY A 67 12.32 3.01 -50.71
CA GLY A 67 13.30 3.71 -49.89
C GLY A 67 13.46 3.12 -48.49
N ARG A 68 12.35 2.70 -47.87
CA ARG A 68 12.35 2.00 -46.57
C ARG A 68 13.06 0.65 -46.68
N GLU A 69 12.72 -0.13 -47.69
CA GLU A 69 13.25 -1.48 -47.83
C GLU A 69 14.74 -1.49 -48.22
N LEU A 70 15.16 -0.61 -49.14
CA LEU A 70 16.57 -0.47 -49.53
C LEU A 70 17.44 -0.07 -48.32
N LYS A 71 16.97 0.87 -47.49
CA LYS A 71 17.67 1.25 -46.24
C LYS A 71 17.81 0.05 -45.30
N ALA A 72 16.74 -0.70 -45.11
CA ALA A 72 16.73 -1.82 -44.20
C ALA A 72 17.57 -3.01 -44.74
N THR A 73 17.65 -3.22 -46.05
CA THR A 73 18.55 -4.21 -46.67
C THR A 73 20.01 -3.79 -46.52
N PHE A 74 20.34 -2.52 -46.80
CA PHE A 74 21.68 -2.00 -46.61
C PHE A 74 22.15 -2.11 -45.15
N ALA A 75 21.28 -1.79 -44.19
CA ALA A 75 21.58 -1.96 -42.77
C ALA A 75 21.85 -3.42 -42.40
N SER A 76 21.08 -4.38 -42.93
CA SER A 76 21.32 -5.82 -42.71
C SER A 76 22.68 -6.26 -43.28
N CYS A 77 23.04 -5.83 -44.50
CA CYS A 77 24.35 -6.13 -45.09
C CYS A 77 25.49 -5.56 -44.25
N LEU A 78 25.39 -4.28 -43.86
CA LEU A 78 26.42 -3.61 -43.05
C LEU A 78 26.62 -4.30 -41.70
N LEU A 79 25.53 -4.73 -41.05
CA LEU A 79 25.61 -5.43 -39.77
C LEU A 79 26.30 -6.79 -39.91
N LEU A 80 25.97 -7.56 -40.94
CA LEU A 80 26.63 -8.85 -41.21
C LEU A 80 28.12 -8.66 -41.53
N THR A 81 28.47 -7.63 -42.30
CA THR A 81 29.88 -7.27 -42.56
C THR A 81 30.62 -6.91 -41.27
N LYS A 82 29.99 -6.13 -40.37
CA LYS A 82 30.57 -5.80 -39.06
C LYS A 82 30.78 -7.06 -38.20
N GLN A 83 29.77 -7.92 -38.12
CA GLN A 83 29.85 -9.15 -37.31
C GLN A 83 30.95 -10.09 -37.81
N THR A 84 31.08 -10.26 -39.12
CA THR A 84 32.15 -11.09 -39.71
C THR A 84 33.54 -10.50 -39.46
N LEU A 85 33.69 -9.17 -39.52
CA LEU A 85 34.92 -8.48 -39.15
C LEU A 85 35.29 -8.64 -37.67
N GLU A 86 34.32 -8.51 -36.76
CA GLU A 86 34.52 -8.68 -35.32
C GLU A 86 34.95 -10.12 -34.99
N GLN A 87 34.29 -11.11 -35.60
CA GLN A 87 34.65 -12.52 -35.43
C GLN A 87 36.07 -12.82 -35.96
N ALA A 88 36.42 -12.25 -37.12
CA ALA A 88 37.76 -12.42 -37.67
C ALA A 88 38.82 -11.77 -36.79
N GLN A 89 38.56 -10.54 -36.30
CA GLN A 89 39.46 -9.84 -35.39
C GLN A 89 39.64 -10.61 -34.08
N ALA A 90 38.57 -11.16 -33.50
CA ALA A 90 38.65 -12.01 -32.31
C ALA A 90 39.47 -13.30 -32.57
N GLY A 91 39.39 -13.84 -33.78
CA GLY A 91 40.21 -14.96 -34.24
C GLY A 91 41.63 -14.60 -34.68
N GLY A 92 42.04 -13.33 -34.59
CA GLY A 92 43.36 -12.86 -35.03
C GLY A 92 43.56 -12.84 -36.56
N VAL A 93 42.49 -12.95 -37.33
CA VAL A 93 42.50 -12.97 -38.81
C VAL A 93 42.10 -11.60 -39.34
N GLN A 94 42.89 -11.06 -40.27
CA GLN A 94 42.50 -9.86 -41.02
C GLN A 94 41.77 -10.25 -42.31
N ILE A 95 40.52 -9.82 -42.45
CA ILE A 95 39.73 -9.99 -43.68
C ILE A 95 39.85 -8.72 -44.51
N GLY A 96 40.29 -8.86 -45.77
CA GLY A 96 40.26 -7.78 -46.76
C GLY A 96 38.90 -7.71 -47.47
N PHE A 97 38.39 -6.49 -47.69
CA PHE A 97 37.20 -6.24 -48.51
C PHE A 97 37.61 -5.62 -49.84
N ASP A 98 37.20 -6.25 -50.93
CA ASP A 98 37.33 -5.70 -52.26
C ASP A 98 35.96 -5.22 -52.75
N VAL A 99 35.71 -3.93 -52.54
CA VAL A 99 34.45 -3.29 -52.93
C VAL A 99 34.30 -3.24 -54.46
N ALA A 100 35.40 -3.13 -55.20
CA ALA A 100 35.37 -3.11 -56.66
C ALA A 100 34.92 -4.46 -57.21
N ARG A 101 35.45 -5.55 -56.66
CA ARG A 101 35.02 -6.91 -57.02
C ARG A 101 33.58 -7.20 -56.60
N ALA A 102 33.11 -6.68 -55.47
CA ALA A 102 31.73 -6.84 -55.03
C ALA A 102 30.71 -6.17 -55.98
N GLN A 103 31.14 -5.21 -56.80
CA GLN A 103 30.32 -4.52 -57.80
C GLN A 103 30.49 -5.08 -59.23
N ASP A 104 31.31 -6.13 -59.39
CA ASP A 104 31.53 -6.75 -60.69
C ASP A 104 30.23 -7.37 -61.23
N LYS A 105 29.75 -6.84 -62.35
CA LYS A 105 28.49 -7.26 -62.98
C LYS A 105 28.49 -8.71 -63.46
N ALA A 106 29.64 -9.27 -63.83
CA ALA A 106 29.73 -10.67 -64.21
C ALA A 106 29.60 -11.57 -62.97
N LEU A 107 30.26 -11.20 -61.87
CA LEU A 107 30.15 -11.94 -60.61
C LEU A 107 28.74 -11.87 -60.02
N LEU A 108 28.10 -10.70 -60.10
CA LEU A 108 26.70 -10.54 -59.67
C LEU A 108 25.74 -11.41 -60.50
N ARG A 109 25.97 -11.55 -61.82
CA ARG A 109 25.19 -12.45 -62.68
C ARG A 109 25.39 -13.92 -62.29
N GLU A 110 26.61 -14.34 -61.96
CA GLU A 110 26.86 -15.71 -61.46
C GLU A 110 26.10 -15.98 -60.15
N VAL A 111 26.01 -14.98 -59.26
CA VAL A 111 25.21 -15.07 -58.04
C VAL A 111 23.73 -15.18 -58.37
N GLU A 112 23.19 -14.37 -59.28
CA GLU A 112 21.78 -14.44 -59.71
C GLU A 112 21.43 -15.83 -60.31
N GLU A 113 22.30 -16.37 -61.16
CA GLU A 113 22.12 -17.71 -61.73
C GLU A 113 22.19 -18.82 -60.66
N TRP A 114 23.04 -18.64 -59.65
CA TRP A 114 23.07 -19.57 -58.52
C TRP A 114 21.81 -19.46 -57.66
N GLU A 115 21.35 -18.23 -57.36
CA GLU A 115 20.12 -18.02 -56.58
C GLU A 115 18.92 -18.68 -57.26
N THR A 116 18.77 -18.51 -58.58
CA THR A 116 17.66 -19.13 -59.35
C THR A 116 17.71 -20.65 -59.31
N LYS A 117 18.89 -21.26 -59.42
CA LYS A 117 19.07 -22.72 -59.28
C LYS A 117 18.71 -23.20 -57.87
N VAL A 118 19.16 -22.49 -56.83
CA VAL A 118 18.81 -22.79 -55.44
C VAL A 118 17.31 -22.61 -55.18
N ALA A 119 16.65 -21.65 -55.84
CA ALA A 119 15.20 -21.49 -55.80
C ALA A 119 14.46 -22.70 -56.36
N GLY A 120 14.99 -23.30 -57.43
CA GLY A 120 14.47 -24.52 -58.04
C GLY A 120 14.73 -25.81 -57.25
N GLY A 121 15.23 -25.71 -56.01
CA GLY A 121 15.48 -26.87 -55.13
C GLY A 121 16.87 -27.50 -55.24
N ALA A 122 17.78 -26.90 -56.01
CA ALA A 122 19.16 -27.41 -56.07
C ALA A 122 19.95 -27.07 -54.80
N VAL A 123 20.62 -28.06 -54.21
CA VAL A 123 21.60 -27.86 -53.14
C VAL A 123 22.99 -27.74 -53.78
N MET A 124 23.35 -26.53 -54.20
CA MET A 124 24.61 -26.26 -54.90
C MET A 124 25.44 -25.22 -54.14
N GLN A 125 26.75 -25.40 -54.10
CA GLN A 125 27.67 -24.40 -53.56
C GLN A 125 27.83 -23.24 -54.56
N LEU A 126 27.89 -22.01 -54.06
CA LEU A 126 28.24 -20.86 -54.89
C LEU A 126 29.71 -20.95 -55.29
N LEU A 127 29.96 -21.28 -56.56
CA LEU A 127 31.30 -21.38 -57.14
C LEU A 127 31.50 -20.21 -58.10
N ILE A 128 32.10 -19.13 -57.60
CA ILE A 128 32.45 -17.98 -58.43
C ILE A 128 33.71 -18.33 -59.22
N LYS A 129 33.59 -18.45 -60.55
CA LYS A 129 34.74 -18.73 -61.43
C LYS A 129 35.52 -17.43 -61.58
N ALA A 130 36.57 -17.27 -60.77
CA ALA A 130 37.43 -16.10 -60.83
C ALA A 130 38.06 -15.97 -62.24
N GLY A 131 37.51 -15.09 -63.06
CA GLY A 131 38.16 -14.60 -64.26
C GLY A 131 39.24 -13.60 -63.86
N GLY A 132 40.50 -14.05 -63.82
CA GLY A 132 41.67 -13.20 -63.66
C GLY A 132 42.03 -12.84 -62.22
N SER A 133 43.32 -12.98 -61.89
CA SER A 133 43.94 -12.83 -60.58
C SER A 133 43.41 -13.80 -59.52
N ALA A 134 44.21 -14.84 -59.24
CA ALA A 134 44.11 -15.55 -57.97
C ALA A 134 44.03 -14.52 -56.82
N PRO A 135 43.22 -14.74 -55.78
CA PRO A 135 43.28 -13.89 -54.60
C PRO A 135 44.73 -13.91 -54.14
N LYS A 136 45.36 -12.74 -54.08
CA LYS A 136 46.69 -12.59 -53.52
C LYS A 136 46.61 -13.26 -52.14
N ALA A 137 47.31 -14.37 -51.98
CA ALA A 137 47.27 -15.15 -50.75
C ALA A 137 47.49 -14.16 -49.61
N LEU A 138 46.64 -14.25 -48.58
CA LEU A 138 46.79 -13.47 -47.36
C LEU A 138 48.26 -13.54 -46.94
N ASN A 139 48.92 -12.39 -46.84
CA ASN A 139 50.25 -12.34 -46.26
C ASN A 139 50.10 -12.95 -44.86
N SER A 140 50.71 -14.11 -44.64
CA SER A 140 50.83 -14.68 -43.30
C SER A 140 51.67 -13.69 -42.48
N VAL A 141 51.01 -12.88 -41.67
CA VAL A 141 51.67 -12.13 -40.61
C VAL A 141 52.15 -13.17 -39.60
N GLY A 142 53.47 -13.38 -39.53
CA GLY A 142 54.02 -14.44 -38.67
C GLY A 142 55.54 -14.51 -38.51
N VAL A 143 56.36 -13.70 -39.20
CA VAL A 143 57.79 -13.60 -38.87
C VAL A 143 58.23 -12.14 -38.97
N ALA A 144 58.20 -11.45 -37.84
CA ALA A 144 58.83 -10.16 -37.67
C ALA A 144 60.36 -10.35 -37.77
N GLN A 145 60.99 -9.92 -38.87
CA GLN A 145 62.45 -9.96 -39.03
C GLN A 145 63.17 -8.70 -38.49
N ASP A 146 62.42 -7.68 -38.02
CA ASP A 146 63.00 -6.44 -37.53
C ASP A 146 63.21 -6.47 -36.01
N ALA A 147 64.45 -6.28 -35.54
CA ALA A 147 64.78 -6.30 -34.10
C ALA A 147 63.96 -5.30 -33.27
N ALA A 148 63.63 -4.14 -33.86
CA ALA A 148 62.76 -3.13 -33.24
C ALA A 148 61.31 -3.61 -33.10
N THR A 149 60.83 -4.48 -33.99
CA THR A 149 59.48 -5.05 -33.91
C THR A 149 59.41 -6.20 -32.91
N LEU A 150 60.47 -7.00 -32.76
CA LEU A 150 60.57 -8.03 -31.71
C LEU A 150 60.63 -7.42 -30.31
N MET A 151 61.36 -6.32 -30.11
CA MET A 151 61.35 -5.60 -28.82
C MET A 151 59.96 -5.05 -28.48
N LYS A 152 59.24 -4.49 -29.45
CA LYS A 152 57.86 -4.03 -29.26
C LYS A 152 56.89 -5.19 -29.00
N LEU A 153 57.11 -6.35 -29.62
CA LEU A 153 56.32 -7.54 -29.37
C LEU A 153 56.51 -8.02 -27.93
N ASN A 154 57.75 -8.17 -27.47
CA ASN A 154 58.05 -8.58 -26.10
C ASN A 154 57.52 -7.57 -25.07
N ALA A 155 57.71 -6.26 -25.30
CA ALA A 155 57.13 -5.23 -24.43
C ALA A 155 55.59 -5.31 -24.41
N SER A 156 54.96 -5.56 -25.57
CA SER A 156 53.50 -5.72 -25.64
C SER A 156 53.02 -7.02 -24.98
N GLU A 157 53.81 -8.09 -25.01
CA GLU A 157 53.51 -9.34 -24.30
C GLU A 157 53.65 -9.17 -22.79
N GLU A 158 54.66 -8.44 -22.32
CA GLU A 158 54.86 -8.10 -20.92
C GLU A 158 53.74 -7.18 -20.40
N ASP A 159 53.34 -6.18 -21.18
CA ASP A 159 52.17 -5.33 -20.88
C ASP A 159 50.88 -6.15 -20.82
N LYS A 160 50.68 -7.08 -21.76
CA LYS A 160 49.52 -8.00 -21.74
C LYS A 160 49.55 -8.89 -20.49
N ALA A 161 50.69 -9.46 -20.14
CA ALA A 161 50.83 -10.29 -18.95
C ALA A 161 50.53 -9.49 -17.67
N SER A 162 51.06 -8.27 -17.56
CA SER A 162 50.77 -7.35 -16.45
C SER A 162 49.28 -6.99 -16.39
N LEU A 163 48.66 -6.73 -17.54
CA LEU A 163 47.24 -6.38 -17.60
C LEU A 163 46.33 -7.56 -17.24
N VAL A 164 46.67 -8.77 -17.67
CA VAL A 164 45.96 -10.00 -17.29
C VAL A 164 46.06 -10.23 -15.78
N GLN A 165 47.25 -10.05 -15.19
CA GLN A 165 47.44 -10.18 -13.74
C GLN A 165 46.57 -9.15 -12.98
N LYS A 166 46.63 -7.88 -13.37
CA LYS A 166 45.79 -6.81 -12.76
C LYS A 166 44.31 -7.10 -12.91
N PHE A 167 43.88 -7.64 -14.06
CA PHE A 167 42.49 -8.01 -14.28
C PHE A 167 42.06 -9.16 -13.35
N GLN A 168 42.90 -10.18 -13.17
CA GLN A 168 42.61 -11.27 -12.23
C GLN A 168 42.56 -10.79 -10.78
N GLU A 169 43.49 -9.94 -10.36
CA GLU A 169 43.49 -9.31 -9.03
C GLU A 169 42.21 -8.50 -8.81
N LEU A 170 41.81 -7.68 -9.79
CA LEU A 170 40.58 -6.89 -9.75
C LEU A 170 39.34 -7.79 -9.71
N GLN A 171 39.32 -8.89 -10.47
CA GLN A 171 38.23 -9.86 -10.47
C GLN A 171 38.04 -10.52 -9.10
N VAL A 172 39.13 -10.88 -8.42
CA VAL A 172 39.11 -11.41 -7.05
C VAL A 172 38.59 -10.35 -6.08
N GLN A 173 39.06 -9.11 -6.19
CA GLN A 173 38.59 -8.00 -5.36
C GLN A 173 37.10 -7.71 -5.55
N CYS A 174 36.62 -7.62 -6.79
CA CYS A 174 35.20 -7.43 -7.08
C CYS A 174 34.34 -8.58 -6.51
N SER A 175 34.83 -9.82 -6.60
CA SER A 175 34.15 -10.98 -6.01
C SER A 175 34.11 -10.89 -4.49
N GLY A 176 35.16 -10.40 -3.85
CA GLY A 176 35.21 -10.13 -2.41
C GLY A 176 34.21 -9.05 -2.00
N ILE A 177 34.24 -7.90 -2.67
CA ILE A 177 33.33 -6.77 -2.41
C ILE A 177 31.86 -7.18 -2.61
N LEU A 178 31.55 -8.01 -3.62
CA LEU A 178 30.20 -8.52 -3.83
C LEU A 178 29.73 -9.42 -2.68
N LYS A 179 30.61 -10.29 -2.16
CA LYS A 179 30.30 -11.12 -0.98
C LYS A 179 30.05 -10.26 0.26
N GLU A 180 30.92 -9.28 0.52
CA GLU A 180 30.76 -8.35 1.64
C GLU A 180 29.48 -7.52 1.51
N LYS A 181 29.19 -6.99 0.31
CA LYS A 181 27.94 -6.27 0.03
C LYS A 181 26.72 -7.14 0.30
N SER A 182 26.74 -8.41 -0.11
CA SER A 182 25.63 -9.34 0.14
C SER A 182 25.44 -9.64 1.63
N ALA A 183 26.54 -9.81 2.37
CA ALA A 183 26.51 -10.04 3.82
C ALA A 183 26.01 -8.80 4.58
N LEU A 184 26.45 -7.61 4.17
CA LEU A 184 25.99 -6.34 4.75
C LEU A 184 24.51 -6.09 4.44
N ALA A 185 24.06 -6.35 3.20
CA ALA A 185 22.66 -6.23 2.82
C ALA A 185 21.76 -7.14 3.67
N ALA A 186 22.14 -8.42 3.83
CA ALA A 186 21.41 -9.35 4.69
C ALA A 186 21.38 -8.90 6.17
N ARG A 187 22.48 -8.29 6.65
CA ARG A 187 22.54 -7.73 8.01
C ARG A 187 21.63 -6.51 8.18
N VAL A 188 21.55 -5.64 7.17
CA VAL A 188 20.64 -4.48 7.18
C VAL A 188 19.19 -4.95 7.18
N GLU A 189 18.83 -5.89 6.32
CA GLU A 189 17.47 -6.46 6.28
C GLU A 189 17.09 -7.10 7.62
N GLY A 190 18.01 -7.84 8.24
CA GLY A 190 17.80 -8.41 9.57
C GLY A 190 17.57 -7.35 10.66
N LEU A 191 18.36 -6.27 10.65
CA LEU A 191 18.19 -5.16 11.60
C LEU A 191 16.89 -4.38 11.37
N GLU A 192 16.47 -4.21 10.12
CA GLU A 192 15.20 -3.58 9.78
C GLU A 192 14.00 -4.43 10.26
N ALA A 193 14.07 -5.75 10.09
CA ALA A 193 13.07 -6.68 10.60
C ALA A 193 12.98 -6.65 12.14
N GLU A 194 14.13 -6.64 12.82
CA GLU A 194 14.20 -6.51 14.29
C GLU A 194 13.61 -5.17 14.76
N ARG A 195 13.95 -4.07 14.08
CA ARG A 195 13.39 -2.75 14.39
C ARG A 195 11.87 -2.70 14.18
N ALA A 196 11.36 -3.32 13.12
CA ALA A 196 9.93 -3.41 12.88
C ALA A 196 9.20 -4.21 13.98
N ALA A 197 9.79 -5.33 14.41
CA ALA A 197 9.25 -6.14 15.51
C ALA A 197 9.23 -5.37 16.84
N LEU A 198 10.33 -4.68 17.18
CA LEU A 198 10.41 -3.84 18.38
C LEU A 198 9.41 -2.68 18.33
N SER A 199 9.24 -2.02 17.18
CA SER A 199 8.26 -0.95 17.00
C SER A 199 6.83 -1.46 17.19
N GLY A 200 6.50 -2.65 16.66
CA GLY A 200 5.20 -3.28 16.85
C GLY A 200 4.91 -3.60 18.32
N SER A 201 5.92 -4.16 19.02
CA SER A 201 5.83 -4.43 20.46
C SER A 201 5.65 -3.16 21.29
N ALA A 202 6.39 -2.09 20.99
CA ALA A 202 6.25 -0.80 21.65
C ALA A 202 4.86 -0.18 21.43
N SER A 203 4.30 -0.27 20.23
CA SER A 203 2.94 0.19 19.95
C SER A 203 1.90 -0.60 20.74
N ALA A 204 2.04 -1.92 20.84
CA ALA A 204 1.13 -2.75 21.62
C ALA A 204 1.21 -2.43 23.12
N ALA A 205 2.41 -2.19 23.64
CA ALA A 205 2.63 -1.75 25.01
C ALA A 205 1.98 -0.39 25.29
N ALA A 206 2.10 0.58 24.37
CA ALA A 206 1.48 1.90 24.51
C ALA A 206 -0.05 1.83 24.53
N VAL A 207 -0.67 0.99 23.69
CA VAL A 207 -2.13 0.78 23.68
C VAL A 207 -2.60 0.15 24.99
N SER A 208 -1.87 -0.87 25.48
CA SER A 208 -2.17 -1.50 26.77
C SER A 208 -2.07 -0.49 27.92
N GLN A 209 -1.02 0.35 27.91
CA GLN A 209 -0.84 1.40 28.90
C GLN A 209 -1.99 2.41 28.89
N ALA A 210 -2.38 2.93 27.72
CA ALA A 210 -3.51 3.86 27.60
C ALA A 210 -4.84 3.22 28.08
N SER A 211 -5.06 1.94 27.80
CA SER A 211 -6.23 1.20 28.29
C SER A 211 -6.24 1.07 29.82
N LEU A 212 -5.08 0.79 30.42
CA LEU A 212 -4.93 0.72 31.88
C LEU A 212 -5.14 2.10 32.52
N GLU A 213 -4.56 3.16 31.95
CA GLU A 213 -4.74 4.54 32.42
C GLU A 213 -6.21 4.96 32.35
N GLY A 214 -6.93 4.61 31.28
CA GLY A 214 -8.38 4.84 31.16
C GLY A 214 -9.19 4.12 32.25
N ARG A 215 -8.91 2.83 32.50
CA ARG A 215 -9.56 2.06 33.58
C ARG A 215 -9.26 2.63 34.97
N ILE A 216 -8.04 3.13 35.20
CA ILE A 216 -7.68 3.80 36.44
C ILE A 216 -8.53 5.06 36.62
N ALA A 217 -8.64 5.90 35.58
CA ALA A 217 -9.44 7.11 35.63
C ALA A 217 -10.95 6.82 35.87
N GLU A 218 -11.49 5.77 35.24
CA GLU A 218 -12.88 5.33 35.48
C GLU A 218 -13.09 4.87 36.92
N LEU A 219 -12.19 4.04 37.46
CA LEU A 219 -12.25 3.59 38.85
C LEU A 219 -12.11 4.75 39.84
N GLU A 220 -11.23 5.72 39.56
CA GLU A 220 -11.10 6.93 40.38
C GLU A 220 -12.39 7.77 40.38
N ALA A 221 -13.04 7.92 39.23
CA ALA A 221 -14.32 8.62 39.11
C ALA A 221 -15.46 7.88 39.85
N GLU A 222 -15.52 6.55 39.72
CA GLU A 222 -16.50 5.73 40.44
C GLU A 222 -16.30 5.81 41.96
N VAL A 223 -15.06 5.72 42.44
CA VAL A 223 -14.73 5.91 43.86
C VAL A 223 -15.12 7.31 44.34
N ALA A 224 -14.88 8.34 43.54
CA ALA A 224 -15.29 9.71 43.87
C ALA A 224 -16.82 9.84 43.96
N MET A 225 -17.57 9.26 43.02
CA MET A 225 -19.04 9.25 43.05
C MET A 225 -19.58 8.47 44.26
N LEU A 226 -19.05 7.29 44.56
CA LEU A 226 -19.46 6.50 45.73
C LEU A 226 -19.18 7.24 47.04
N ARG A 227 -18.05 7.96 47.14
CA ARG A 227 -17.76 8.82 48.31
C ARG A 227 -18.77 9.97 48.41
N ALA A 228 -19.06 10.66 47.31
CA ALA A 228 -20.04 11.76 47.30
C ALA A 228 -21.46 11.29 47.66
N ALA A 229 -21.89 10.16 47.07
CA ALA A 229 -23.18 9.53 47.38
C ALA A 229 -23.25 9.08 48.84
N GLY A 230 -22.18 8.49 49.38
CA GLY A 230 -22.09 8.12 50.80
C GLY A 230 -22.20 9.31 51.74
N ILE A 231 -21.56 10.44 51.42
CA ILE A 231 -21.68 11.69 52.19
C ILE A 231 -23.11 12.23 52.12
N GLY A 232 -23.72 12.26 50.93
CA GLY A 232 -25.09 12.73 50.73
C GLY A 232 -26.14 11.86 51.45
N GLN A 233 -25.99 10.53 51.39
CA GLN A 233 -26.87 9.59 52.07
C GLN A 233 -26.76 9.73 53.59
N ARG A 234 -25.55 9.89 54.12
CA ARG A 234 -25.31 10.10 55.55
C ARG A 234 -25.89 11.43 56.04
N GLY A 235 -25.69 12.52 55.29
CA GLY A 235 -26.30 13.82 55.61
C GLY A 235 -27.83 13.81 55.54
N GLY A 236 -28.41 13.10 54.57
CA GLY A 236 -29.87 12.91 54.49
C GLY A 236 -30.43 12.07 55.64
N GLN A 237 -29.72 11.01 56.05
CA GLN A 237 -30.08 10.22 57.23
C GLN A 237 -29.98 11.03 58.52
N GLU A 238 -28.94 11.86 58.68
CA GLU A 238 -28.77 12.77 59.83
C GLU A 238 -29.90 13.80 59.89
N ALA A 239 -30.25 14.45 58.77
CA ALA A 239 -31.35 15.42 58.73
C ALA A 239 -32.72 14.78 59.01
N ALA A 240 -32.98 13.57 58.48
CA ALA A 240 -34.20 12.84 58.78
C ALA A 240 -34.29 12.42 60.25
N LEU A 241 -33.16 12.04 60.86
CA LEU A 241 -33.07 11.73 62.28
C LEU A 241 -33.37 12.97 63.14
N GLU A 242 -32.78 14.12 62.82
CA GLU A 242 -33.06 15.39 63.51
C GLU A 242 -34.54 15.79 63.38
N ALA A 243 -35.13 15.69 62.19
CA ALA A 243 -36.54 15.99 61.98
C ALA A 243 -37.46 15.06 62.78
N ALA A 244 -37.12 13.75 62.86
CA ALA A 244 -37.84 12.80 63.69
C ALA A 244 -37.72 13.14 65.18
N GLN A 245 -36.53 13.52 65.66
CA GLN A 245 -36.29 13.95 67.03
C GLN A 245 -37.11 15.21 67.38
N GLN A 246 -37.15 16.21 66.49
CA GLN A 246 -37.96 17.42 66.69
C GLN A 246 -39.46 17.10 66.72
N LYS A 247 -39.94 16.20 65.86
CA LYS A 247 -41.36 15.80 65.85
C LYS A 247 -41.74 15.04 67.11
N ILE A 248 -40.87 14.16 67.60
CA ILE A 248 -41.04 13.50 68.90
C ILE A 248 -41.14 14.55 70.01
N ALA A 249 -40.22 15.53 70.05
CA ALA A 249 -40.26 16.59 71.05
C ALA A 249 -41.57 17.40 71.01
N SER A 250 -42.03 17.80 69.83
CA SER A 250 -43.30 18.52 69.67
C SER A 250 -44.51 17.69 70.09
N LEU A 251 -44.55 16.40 69.72
CA LEU A 251 -45.62 15.49 70.16
C LEU A 251 -45.60 15.30 71.68
N MET A 252 -44.43 15.23 72.31
CA MET A 252 -44.31 15.18 73.77
C MET A 252 -44.86 16.45 74.41
N THR A 253 -44.59 17.65 73.84
CA THR A 253 -45.17 18.91 74.32
C THR A 253 -46.69 18.94 74.17
N GLN A 254 -47.23 18.56 73.00
CA GLN A 254 -48.68 18.51 72.77
C GLN A 254 -49.36 17.49 73.68
N LEU A 255 -48.73 16.34 73.93
CA LEU A 255 -49.24 15.33 74.85
C LEU A 255 -49.32 15.90 76.27
N ALA A 256 -48.28 16.62 76.73
CA ALA A 256 -48.29 17.27 78.03
C ALA A 256 -49.38 18.36 78.10
N GLU A 257 -49.53 19.20 77.08
CA GLU A 257 -50.58 20.22 77.01
C GLU A 257 -51.98 19.60 77.01
N ALA A 258 -52.22 18.57 76.20
CA ALA A 258 -53.50 17.86 76.16
C ALA A 258 -53.81 17.16 77.49
N GLN A 259 -52.81 16.59 78.16
CA GLN A 259 -52.96 16.06 79.51
C GLN A 259 -53.42 17.16 80.48
N THR A 260 -52.76 18.33 80.48
CA THR A 260 -53.17 19.47 81.33
C THR A 260 -54.55 20.02 80.98
N GLU A 261 -54.94 20.05 79.70
CA GLU A 261 -56.28 20.52 79.29
C GLU A 261 -57.37 19.52 79.71
N ILE A 262 -57.11 18.21 79.58
CA ILE A 262 -58.03 17.17 80.05
C ILE A 262 -58.23 17.29 81.55
N GLU A 263 -57.15 17.43 82.32
CA GLU A 263 -57.22 17.68 83.77
C GLU A 263 -58.08 18.92 84.07
N ALA A 264 -57.83 20.04 83.37
CA ALA A 264 -58.62 21.25 83.53
C ALA A 264 -60.10 21.10 83.10
N ARG A 265 -60.40 20.29 82.07
CA ARG A 265 -61.77 19.99 81.64
C ARG A 265 -62.49 19.07 82.62
N ILE A 266 -61.79 18.11 83.21
CA ILE A 266 -62.34 17.27 84.29
C ILE A 266 -62.75 18.19 85.45
N GLU A 267 -61.88 19.11 85.86
CA GLU A 267 -62.21 20.09 86.90
C GLU A 267 -63.44 20.94 86.52
N LYS A 268 -63.53 21.42 85.28
CA LYS A 268 -64.62 22.29 84.79
C LYS A 268 -65.90 21.57 84.38
N SER A 269 -65.88 20.24 84.20
CA SER A 269 -66.99 19.48 83.63
C SER A 269 -68.26 19.65 84.46
N LYS A 270 -69.41 19.79 83.78
CA LYS A 270 -70.73 19.85 84.42
C LYS A 270 -71.01 18.65 85.30
N GLN A 271 -70.43 17.47 85.04
CA GLN A 271 -70.57 16.32 85.93
C GLN A 271 -69.78 16.53 87.23
N PHE A 272 -68.54 17.02 87.16
CA PHE A 272 -67.71 17.35 88.32
C PHE A 272 -68.28 18.55 89.09
N ALA A 273 -68.81 19.55 88.38
CA ALA A 273 -69.52 20.70 88.93
C ALA A 273 -70.89 20.32 89.51
N ASN A 274 -71.64 19.39 88.90
CA ASN A 274 -72.89 18.86 89.45
C ASN A 274 -72.62 17.98 90.67
N VAL A 275 -71.52 17.21 90.71
CA VAL A 275 -71.09 16.48 91.90
C VAL A 275 -70.73 17.48 93.01
N ARG A 276 -69.95 18.53 92.71
CA ARG A 276 -69.67 19.62 93.66
C ARG A 276 -70.93 20.35 94.13
N GLN A 277 -71.83 20.71 93.22
CA GLN A 277 -73.07 21.42 93.52
C GLN A 277 -74.08 20.53 94.25
N MET A 278 -74.13 19.23 93.95
CA MET A 278 -74.95 18.26 94.66
C MET A 278 -74.42 18.02 96.07
N MET A 279 -73.09 17.96 96.25
CA MET A 279 -72.46 17.94 97.57
C MET A 279 -72.77 19.22 98.34
N ALA A 280 -72.63 20.40 97.72
CA ALA A 280 -72.96 21.69 98.33
C ALA A 280 -74.45 21.82 98.69
N LYS A 281 -75.37 21.45 97.78
CA LYS A 281 -76.81 21.43 98.04
C LYS A 281 -77.21 20.41 99.10
N LYS A 282 -76.60 19.22 99.11
CA LYS A 282 -76.81 18.25 100.19
C LYS A 282 -76.35 18.85 101.51
N ASN A 283 -75.20 19.52 101.56
CA ASN A 283 -74.74 20.21 102.76
C ASN A 283 -75.68 21.35 103.18
N GLU A 284 -76.28 22.07 102.22
CA GLU A 284 -77.23 23.17 102.48
C GLU A 284 -78.62 22.68 102.91
N VAL A 285 -79.11 21.57 102.33
CA VAL A 285 -80.31 20.86 102.79
C VAL A 285 -80.09 20.29 104.18
N ILE A 286 -78.92 19.71 104.44
CA ILE A 286 -78.49 19.26 105.77
C ILE A 286 -78.50 20.46 106.73
N ALA A 287 -77.96 21.62 106.34
CA ALA A 287 -77.98 22.86 107.14
C ALA A 287 -79.40 23.40 107.40
N ASN A 288 -80.29 23.38 106.41
CA ASN A 288 -81.68 23.85 106.55
C ASN A 288 -82.56 22.88 107.34
N LEU A 289 -82.41 21.56 107.13
CA LEU A 289 -83.04 20.55 107.98
C LEU A 289 -82.56 20.70 109.42
N ARG A 290 -81.26 20.98 109.64
CA ARG A 290 -80.73 21.32 110.97
C ARG A 290 -81.32 22.60 111.54
N LYS A 291 -81.62 23.60 110.72
CA LYS A 291 -82.23 24.86 111.16
C LYS A 291 -83.72 24.68 111.50
N GLN A 292 -84.46 23.95 110.67
CA GLN A 292 -85.89 23.65 110.87
C GLN A 292 -86.13 22.71 112.04
N LEU A 293 -85.32 21.66 112.19
CA LEU A 293 -85.41 20.77 113.34
C LEU A 293 -85.08 21.56 114.64
N ARG A 294 -84.15 22.53 114.60
CA ARG A 294 -83.88 23.47 115.71
C ARG A 294 -85.05 24.43 116.00
N GLU A 295 -85.65 25.06 114.99
CA GLU A 295 -86.79 25.96 115.13
C GLU A 295 -88.07 25.25 115.63
N ASN A 296 -88.16 23.92 115.45
CA ASN A 296 -89.26 23.07 115.94
C ASN A 296 -88.90 22.26 117.20
N GLY A 297 -87.82 22.61 117.91
CA GLY A 297 -87.52 22.06 119.25
C GLY A 297 -86.95 20.63 119.29
N ILE A 298 -86.50 20.07 118.16
CA ILE A 298 -85.66 18.86 118.15
C ILE A 298 -84.20 19.33 118.20
N PRO A 299 -83.43 19.02 119.26
CA PRO A 299 -81.99 19.26 119.25
C PRO A 299 -81.40 18.49 118.07
N VAL A 300 -80.88 19.24 117.10
CA VAL A 300 -80.18 18.64 115.97
C VAL A 300 -78.74 18.51 116.40
N ALA A 301 -78.30 17.26 116.51
CA ALA A 301 -76.90 16.98 116.66
C ALA A 301 -76.15 17.64 115.50
N ASP A 302 -75.26 18.57 115.84
CA ASP A 302 -74.46 19.36 114.92
C ASP A 302 -73.63 18.51 113.96
N ASP A 303 -73.28 19.17 112.87
CA ASP A 303 -72.59 18.65 111.69
C ASP A 303 -71.25 18.06 112.05
N VAL A 304 -71.00 16.83 111.61
CA VAL A 304 -69.65 16.36 111.29
C VAL A 304 -69.79 15.27 110.23
N SER A 305 -69.19 15.31 109.04
CA SER A 305 -68.54 16.34 108.23
C SER A 305 -68.24 15.59 106.93
N ALA A 306 -68.73 16.06 105.78
CA ALA A 306 -68.19 15.59 104.51
C ALA A 306 -66.81 16.23 104.36
N SER A 307 -65.77 15.51 104.80
CA SER A 307 -64.42 15.77 104.33
C SER A 307 -64.33 15.23 102.91
N ASP A 308 -64.04 16.15 101.99
CA ASP A 308 -63.25 16.03 100.78
C ASP A 308 -62.68 14.64 100.46
N GLN A 309 -62.93 14.17 99.25
CA GLN A 309 -61.93 14.15 98.16
C GLN A 309 -62.60 13.89 96.81
#